data_AF-A0A7S3LVT7-F1
#
_entry.id   AF-A0A7S3LVT7-F1
#
_cell.length_a   1.000
_cell.length_b   1.000
_cell.length_c   1.000
_cell.angle_alpha   90.00
_cell.angle_beta   90.00
_cell.angle_gamma   90.00
#
_symmetry.space_group_name_H-M   'P 1'
#
loop_
_entity.id
_entity.type
_entity.pdbx_description
1 polymer ?
#
loop_
_entity_poly.entity_id
_entity_poly.type
_entity_poly.pdbx_seq_one_letter_code
_entity_poly.pdbx_strand_id
1 'polypeptide(L)'
;FLPTFAVAFNLIECDMAALLGAGSNVEFMVDKRTSRLEKAVDFRKAVAFYKEGEVQAVVERLAKFKSPYFQVYVRKRPILPKEEEVGDFDVVTVPDLRTICIHKCSMKADLKGMFLENHFESFDGTFSEESKNEEVYHRVLQPLTETALRGGNVTCLMYGQTGSGKTFTMRGMQKHLARDVFATDELSLVLLSSFELEGRECRDLLEPSDVPLQVSVQSAVIS
;
A
#
# COMPACT_ATOMS: atom_id res chain seq x y z
N PHE A 1 32.98 -15.02 11.41
CA PHE A 1 31.86 -14.64 10.53
C PHE A 1 30.95 -13.73 11.34
N LEU A 2 31.10 -12.41 11.19
CA LEU A 2 30.12 -11.48 11.75
C LEU A 2 28.84 -11.64 10.92
N PRO A 3 27.68 -11.94 11.51
CA PRO A 3 26.44 -11.97 10.75
C PRO A 3 26.15 -10.54 10.28
N THR A 4 26.31 -10.31 8.99
CA THR A 4 25.88 -9.07 8.34
C THR A 4 24.38 -9.19 8.11
N PHE A 5 23.58 -8.40 8.81
CA PHE A 5 22.12 -8.38 8.65
C PHE A 5 21.73 -7.26 7.69
N ALA A 6 20.87 -7.57 6.72
CA ALA A 6 20.34 -6.58 5.78
C ALA A 6 18.82 -6.47 5.93
N VAL A 7 18.35 -5.30 6.35
CA VAL A 7 16.93 -4.92 6.25
C VAL A 7 16.81 -4.01 5.03
N ALA A 8 16.33 -4.56 3.91
CA ALA A 8 16.13 -3.80 2.69
C ALA A 8 14.73 -3.17 2.67
N PHE A 9 14.68 -1.84 2.56
CA PHE A 9 13.46 -1.07 2.27
C PHE A 9 13.53 -0.58 0.82
N ASN A 10 12.74 -1.16 -0.08
CA ASN A 10 12.63 -0.66 -1.44
C ASN A 10 11.30 0.08 -1.61
N LEU A 11 11.38 1.35 -1.99
CA LEU A 11 10.27 2.11 -2.56
C LEU A 11 10.22 1.78 -4.05
N ILE A 12 9.15 1.12 -4.50
CA ILE A 12 8.86 0.99 -5.92
C ILE A 12 7.72 1.97 -6.20
N GLU A 13 8.06 3.09 -6.84
CA GLU A 13 7.08 3.96 -7.48
C GLU A 13 6.75 3.38 -8.84
N CYS A 14 5.59 2.72 -8.94
CA CYS A 14 5.05 2.30 -10.23
C CYS A 14 3.87 3.22 -10.54
N ASP A 15 4.04 4.07 -11.55
CA ASP A 15 2.99 4.95 -12.03
C ASP A 15 1.97 4.08 -12.80
N MET A 16 0.84 3.77 -12.16
CA MET A 16 -0.17 2.84 -12.69
C MET A 16 -1.03 3.45 -13.82
N ALA A 17 -0.54 4.48 -14.48
CA ALA A 17 -1.20 5.13 -15.62
C ALA A 17 -1.04 4.37 -16.95
N ALA A 18 -0.19 3.34 -17.01
CA ALA A 18 0.18 2.67 -18.28
C ALA A 18 -0.60 1.40 -18.64
N LEU A 19 -1.64 1.00 -17.90
CA LEU A 19 -2.34 -0.29 -18.11
C LEU A 19 -3.87 -0.21 -18.26
N LEU A 20 -4.39 0.94 -18.72
CA LEU A 20 -5.76 1.02 -19.23
C LEU A 20 -5.72 1.23 -20.73
N GLY A 21 -5.87 0.12 -21.46
CA GLY A 21 -5.95 0.11 -22.92
C GLY A 21 -7.04 1.05 -23.44
N ALA A 22 -6.63 1.92 -24.35
CA ALA A 22 -7.52 2.79 -25.12
C ALA A 22 -8.38 1.92 -26.06
N GLY A 23 -9.60 1.60 -25.63
CA GLY A 23 -10.65 1.08 -26.50
C GLY A 23 -11.40 2.25 -27.14
N SER A 24 -11.24 2.41 -28.45
CA SER A 24 -11.97 3.40 -29.24
C SER A 24 -13.43 2.95 -29.48
N ASN A 25 -14.38 3.62 -28.85
CA ASN A 25 -15.75 3.77 -29.35
C ASN A 25 -16.28 5.13 -28.87
N VAL A 26 -16.67 5.98 -29.82
CA VAL A 26 -17.20 7.32 -29.58
C VAL A 26 -18.68 7.19 -29.22
N GLU A 27 -18.96 6.68 -28.01
CA GLU A 27 -20.18 7.06 -27.28
C GLU A 27 -19.85 8.34 -26.51
N PHE A 28 -20.83 9.23 -26.29
CA PHE A 28 -20.65 10.47 -25.51
C PHE A 28 -19.92 10.14 -24.20
N MET A 29 -18.60 10.35 -24.18
CA MET A 29 -17.73 9.93 -23.10
C MET A 29 -17.84 10.98 -22.01
N VAL A 30 -18.92 10.90 -21.25
CA VAL A 30 -19.05 11.68 -20.02
C VAL A 30 -17.94 11.19 -19.10
N ASP A 31 -17.05 12.11 -18.76
CA ASP A 31 -15.92 11.83 -17.89
C ASP A 31 -16.43 11.20 -16.58
N LYS A 32 -15.93 9.98 -16.29
CA LYS A 32 -16.41 9.17 -15.14
C LYS A 32 -16.22 9.91 -13.81
N ARG A 33 -15.22 10.79 -13.72
CA ARG A 33 -15.00 11.62 -12.53
C ARG A 33 -16.08 12.68 -12.39
N THR A 34 -16.40 13.37 -13.48
CA THR A 34 -17.47 14.39 -13.53
C THR A 34 -18.82 13.80 -13.10
N SER A 35 -19.22 12.64 -13.65
CA SER A 35 -20.48 11.99 -13.22
C SER A 35 -20.49 11.57 -11.75
N ARG A 36 -19.35 11.15 -11.20
CA ARG A 36 -19.23 10.78 -9.79
C ARG A 36 -19.39 11.98 -8.86
N LEU A 37 -18.83 13.12 -9.25
CA LEU A 37 -18.94 14.36 -8.46
C LEU A 37 -20.36 14.93 -8.52
N GLU A 38 -21.01 14.92 -9.69
CA GLU A 38 -22.40 15.38 -9.84
C GLU A 38 -23.39 14.56 -9.00
N LYS A 39 -23.17 13.25 -8.88
CA LYS A 39 -24.00 12.33 -8.10
C LYS A 39 -23.40 11.96 -6.74
N ALA A 40 -22.41 12.72 -6.26
CA ALA A 40 -21.65 12.38 -5.05
C ALA A 40 -22.53 12.16 -3.82
N VAL A 41 -23.59 12.97 -3.66
CA VAL A 41 -24.52 12.84 -2.51
C VAL A 41 -25.22 11.48 -2.52
N ASP A 42 -25.67 11.03 -3.69
CA ASP A 42 -26.39 9.76 -3.83
C ASP A 42 -25.42 8.58 -3.65
N PHE A 43 -24.22 8.66 -4.22
CA PHE A 43 -23.18 7.65 -4.03
C PHE A 43 -22.73 7.53 -2.57
N ARG A 44 -22.53 8.66 -1.87
CA ARG A 44 -22.18 8.66 -0.44
C ARG A 44 -23.24 7.95 0.40
N LYS A 45 -24.52 8.21 0.13
CA LYS A 45 -25.62 7.52 0.80
C LYS A 45 -25.63 6.02 0.51
N ALA A 46 -25.40 5.63 -0.74
CA ALA A 46 -25.34 4.21 -1.13
C ALA A 46 -24.16 3.49 -0.45
N VAL A 47 -22.99 4.12 -0.39
CA VAL A 47 -21.81 3.58 0.30
C VAL A 47 -22.08 3.46 1.80
N ALA A 48 -22.63 4.51 2.43
CA ALA A 48 -22.96 4.49 3.87
C ALA A 48 -23.97 3.39 4.21
N PHE A 49 -25.04 3.26 3.41
CA PHE A 49 -26.03 2.19 3.58
C PHE A 49 -25.39 0.80 3.46
N TYR A 50 -24.46 0.63 2.52
CA TYR A 50 -23.76 -0.64 2.37
C TYR A 50 -22.86 -0.96 3.57
N LYS A 51 -22.13 0.04 4.10
CA LYS A 51 -21.26 -0.09 5.29
C LYS A 51 -22.03 -0.63 6.51
N GLU A 52 -23.30 -0.27 6.67
CA GLU A 52 -24.12 -0.64 7.84
C GLU A 52 -24.80 -2.01 7.73
N GLY A 53 -24.94 -2.58 6.52
CA GLY A 53 -25.81 -3.74 6.29
C GLY A 53 -25.08 -5.07 6.05
N GLU A 54 -24.51 -5.23 4.86
CA GLU A 54 -24.22 -6.56 4.29
C GLU A 54 -22.73 -6.94 4.24
N VAL A 55 -21.84 -6.05 4.69
CA VAL A 55 -20.39 -6.23 4.51
C VAL A 55 -19.89 -7.49 5.22
N GLN A 56 -20.39 -7.76 6.43
CA GLN A 56 -19.89 -8.85 7.27
C GLN A 56 -20.20 -10.24 6.69
N ALA A 57 -21.41 -10.44 6.17
CA ALA A 57 -21.82 -11.73 5.59
C ALA A 57 -21.04 -12.07 4.31
N VAL A 58 -20.59 -11.07 3.56
CA VAL A 58 -19.72 -11.26 2.39
C VAL A 58 -18.31 -11.62 2.84
N VAL A 59 -17.77 -10.89 3.83
CA VAL A 59 -16.43 -11.12 4.39
C VAL A 59 -16.27 -12.56 4.90
N GLU A 60 -17.27 -13.09 5.59
CA GLU A 60 -17.25 -14.47 6.10
C GLU A 60 -17.11 -15.54 5.01
N ARG A 61 -17.55 -15.24 3.78
CA ARG A 61 -17.52 -16.17 2.64
C ARG A 61 -16.27 -16.05 1.79
N LEU A 62 -15.44 -15.03 2.01
CA LEU A 62 -14.23 -14.82 1.22
C LEU A 62 -13.16 -15.87 1.57
N ALA A 63 -12.64 -16.51 0.53
CA ALA A 63 -11.51 -17.42 0.67
C ALA A 63 -10.26 -16.63 1.07
N LYS A 64 -9.57 -17.11 2.10
CA LYS A 64 -8.34 -16.49 2.59
C LYS A 64 -7.17 -17.02 1.77
N PHE A 65 -6.66 -16.21 0.86
CA PHE A 65 -5.37 -16.48 0.24
C PHE A 65 -4.27 -16.31 1.31
N LYS A 66 -3.41 -17.31 1.43
CA LYS A 66 -2.26 -17.26 2.33
C LYS A 66 -1.06 -17.91 1.64
N SER A 67 -0.04 -17.10 1.35
CA SER A 67 1.22 -17.60 0.84
C SER A 67 2.16 -17.97 1.99
N PRO A 68 2.91 -19.07 1.90
CA PRO A 68 3.97 -19.37 2.87
C PRO A 68 5.24 -18.53 2.63
N TYR A 69 5.36 -17.88 1.46
CA TYR A 69 6.59 -17.22 1.02
C TYR A 69 6.59 -15.71 1.25
N PHE A 70 5.43 -15.08 1.22
CA PHE A 70 5.29 -13.63 1.37
C PHE A 70 3.97 -13.30 2.06
N GLN A 71 3.91 -12.12 2.67
CA GLN A 71 2.70 -11.57 3.26
C GLN A 71 2.36 -10.25 2.58
N VAL A 72 1.07 -10.05 2.29
CA VAL A 72 0.56 -8.84 1.65
C VAL A 72 -0.32 -8.09 2.63
N TYR A 73 0.02 -6.83 2.89
CA TYR A 73 -0.75 -5.93 3.72
C TYR A 73 -1.27 -4.75 2.91
N VAL A 74 -2.49 -4.30 3.21
CA VAL A 74 -3.08 -3.12 2.57
C VAL A 74 -3.41 -2.06 3.62
N ARG A 75 -3.03 -0.81 3.34
CA ARG A 75 -3.33 0.32 4.21
C ARG A 75 -4.17 1.35 3.47
N LYS A 76 -5.35 1.65 4.02
CA LYS A 76 -6.17 2.79 3.62
C LYS A 76 -5.64 4.04 4.32
N ARG A 77 -5.44 5.13 3.56
CA ARG A 77 -5.15 6.45 4.13
C ARG A 77 -6.47 7.24 4.34
N PRO A 78 -6.51 8.18 5.30
CA PRO A 78 -7.63 9.11 5.39
C PRO A 78 -7.75 9.98 4.13
N ILE A 79 -8.98 10.44 3.88
CA ILE A 79 -9.22 11.51 2.90
C ILE A 79 -8.54 12.79 3.39
N LEU A 80 -7.89 13.50 2.48
CA LEU A 80 -7.22 14.75 2.81
C LEU A 80 -8.21 15.92 2.69
N PRO A 81 -8.06 17.00 3.49
CA PRO A 81 -8.97 18.14 3.43
C PRO A 81 -9.13 18.73 2.02
N LYS A 82 -8.04 18.79 1.25
CA LYS A 82 -8.05 19.26 -0.14
C LYS A 82 -8.91 18.37 -1.07
N GLU A 83 -9.03 17.08 -0.77
CA GLU A 83 -9.86 16.16 -1.55
C GLU A 83 -11.35 16.40 -1.22
N GLU A 84 -11.67 16.62 0.06
CA GLU A 84 -13.02 16.97 0.49
C GLU A 84 -13.48 18.32 -0.10
N GLU A 85 -12.59 19.32 -0.18
CA GLU A 85 -12.86 20.61 -0.80
C GLU A 85 -13.26 20.50 -2.29
N VAL A 86 -12.68 19.53 -3.00
CA VAL A 86 -12.99 19.26 -4.42
C VAL A 86 -14.26 18.38 -4.55
N GLY A 87 -14.82 17.93 -3.43
CA GLY A 87 -16.03 17.11 -3.39
C GLY A 87 -15.78 15.61 -3.50
N ASP A 88 -14.52 15.17 -3.50
CA ASP A 88 -14.16 13.75 -3.42
C ASP A 88 -14.69 13.16 -2.10
N PHE A 89 -14.90 11.85 -2.11
CA PHE A 89 -15.46 11.13 -0.98
C PHE A 89 -14.90 9.73 -0.87
N ASP A 90 -14.99 9.16 0.33
CA ASP A 90 -14.48 7.84 0.62
C ASP A 90 -15.27 6.74 -0.09
N VAL A 91 -14.59 5.98 -0.94
CA VAL A 91 -15.12 4.83 -1.70
C VAL A 91 -14.48 3.51 -1.29
N VAL A 92 -13.74 3.48 -0.18
CA VAL A 92 -13.02 2.29 0.28
C VAL A 92 -13.44 1.98 1.71
N THR A 93 -13.91 0.77 1.97
CA THR A 93 -14.25 0.30 3.31
C THR A 93 -13.27 -0.77 3.76
N VAL A 94 -12.83 -0.71 5.01
CA VAL A 94 -12.04 -1.76 5.65
C VAL A 94 -12.92 -2.41 6.71
N PRO A 95 -13.69 -3.47 6.37
CA PRO A 95 -14.63 -4.09 7.30
C PRO A 95 -13.97 -4.81 8.49
N ASP A 96 -12.81 -5.42 8.26
CA ASP A 96 -12.10 -6.18 9.28
C ASP A 96 -10.58 -6.06 9.07
N LEU A 97 -9.82 -6.88 9.80
CA LEU A 97 -8.35 -6.87 9.81
C LEU A 97 -7.70 -7.53 8.59
N ARG A 98 -8.47 -8.04 7.61
CA ARG A 98 -7.95 -8.78 6.45
C ARG A 98 -8.60 -8.42 5.13
N THR A 99 -9.76 -7.80 5.12
CA THR A 99 -10.56 -7.55 3.93
C THR A 99 -10.68 -6.06 3.67
N ILE A 100 -10.70 -5.72 2.39
CA ILE A 100 -11.02 -4.38 1.88
C ILE A 100 -12.18 -4.50 0.90
N CYS A 101 -13.05 -3.49 0.89
CA CYS A 101 -14.14 -3.35 -0.05
C CYS A 101 -13.95 -2.06 -0.84
N ILE A 102 -13.95 -2.16 -2.17
CA ILE A 102 -13.86 -1.02 -3.09
C ILE A 102 -15.24 -0.81 -3.70
N HIS A 103 -15.79 0.39 -3.45
CA HIS A 103 -17.12 0.80 -3.93
C HIS A 103 -17.00 1.50 -5.28
N LYS A 104 -17.12 0.73 -6.37
CA LYS A 104 -17.07 1.29 -7.72
C LYS A 104 -18.38 1.99 -8.05
N CYS A 105 -18.34 3.31 -7.88
CA CYS A 105 -19.43 4.23 -8.21
C CYS A 105 -19.51 4.44 -9.72
N SER A 106 -20.55 3.91 -10.36
CA SER A 106 -20.73 3.96 -11.82
C SER A 106 -22.17 4.31 -12.21
N MET A 107 -22.32 4.84 -13.42
CA MET A 107 -23.62 5.06 -14.06
C MET A 107 -23.92 3.88 -14.99
N LYS A 108 -25.19 3.49 -15.08
CA LYS A 108 -25.68 2.56 -16.10
C LYS A 108 -25.43 3.14 -17.49
N ALA A 109 -25.40 2.27 -18.51
CA ALA A 109 -25.19 2.69 -19.90
C ALA A 109 -26.21 3.73 -20.39
N ASP A 110 -27.41 3.76 -19.79
CA ASP A 110 -28.44 4.76 -20.09
C ASP A 110 -28.18 6.16 -19.48
N LEU A 111 -27.12 6.31 -18.68
CA LEU A 111 -26.75 7.50 -17.90
C LEU A 111 -27.85 8.02 -16.95
N LYS A 112 -28.93 7.27 -16.76
CA LYS A 112 -30.08 7.63 -15.93
C LYS A 112 -30.05 6.91 -14.59
N GLY A 113 -29.58 5.67 -14.58
CA GLY A 113 -29.45 4.87 -13.37
C GLY A 113 -28.05 4.94 -12.78
N MET A 114 -27.95 5.10 -11.47
CA MET A 114 -26.72 4.91 -10.70
C MET A 114 -26.62 3.46 -10.22
N PHE A 115 -25.42 2.89 -10.15
CA PHE A 115 -25.19 1.62 -9.45
C PHE A 115 -23.85 1.60 -8.71
N LEU A 116 -23.82 0.79 -7.65
CA LEU A 116 -22.65 0.54 -6.83
C LEU A 116 -22.20 -0.90 -7.05
N GLU A 117 -21.00 -1.07 -7.59
CA GLU A 117 -20.37 -2.40 -7.73
C GLU A 117 -19.32 -2.54 -6.62
N ASN A 118 -19.54 -3.49 -5.70
CA ASN A 118 -18.67 -3.70 -4.54
C ASN A 118 -17.69 -4.83 -4.83
N HIS A 119 -16.40 -4.50 -4.86
CA HIS A 119 -15.33 -5.47 -5.03
C HIS A 119 -14.67 -5.75 -3.69
N PHE A 120 -14.60 -7.03 -3.33
CA PHE A 120 -14.01 -7.48 -2.09
C PHE A 120 -12.71 -8.21 -2.36
N GLU A 121 -11.68 -7.85 -1.61
CA GLU A 121 -10.38 -8.51 -1.68
C GLU A 121 -9.86 -8.81 -0.28
N SER A 122 -9.23 -9.98 -0.13
CA SER A 122 -8.68 -10.45 1.14
C SER A 122 -7.16 -10.53 1.08
N PHE A 123 -6.53 -10.11 2.17
CA PHE A 123 -5.08 -10.00 2.33
C PHE A 123 -4.62 -10.63 3.66
N ASP A 124 -3.31 -10.68 3.89
CA ASP A 124 -2.77 -11.16 5.17
C ASP A 124 -3.07 -10.18 6.31
N GLY A 125 -3.19 -8.89 5.98
CA GLY A 125 -3.73 -7.90 6.89
C GLY A 125 -4.15 -6.59 6.22
N THR A 126 -5.09 -5.89 6.85
CA THR A 126 -5.53 -4.56 6.45
C THR A 126 -5.38 -3.58 7.62
N PHE A 127 -5.23 -2.30 7.25
CA PHE A 127 -5.14 -1.15 8.13
C PHE A 127 -6.11 -0.07 7.64
N SER A 128 -6.95 0.42 8.54
CA SER A 128 -7.92 1.48 8.22
C SER A 128 -7.24 2.85 8.23
N GLU A 129 -8.01 3.88 7.88
CA GLU A 129 -7.61 5.28 7.99
C GLU A 129 -7.24 5.71 9.42
N GLU A 130 -7.71 4.99 10.44
CA GLU A 130 -7.42 5.24 11.85
C GLU A 130 -6.12 4.57 12.32
N SER A 131 -5.61 3.60 11.56
CA SER A 131 -4.41 2.85 11.93
C SER A 131 -3.17 3.73 11.95
N LYS A 132 -2.50 3.75 13.10
CA LYS A 132 -1.26 4.49 13.34
C LYS A 132 -0.04 3.74 12.79
N ASN A 133 1.04 4.47 12.51
CA ASN A 133 2.30 3.87 12.06
C ASN A 133 2.87 2.84 13.05
N GLU A 134 2.63 3.04 14.34
CA GLU A 134 3.02 2.09 15.40
C GLU A 134 2.30 0.75 15.25
N GLU A 135 0.99 0.76 14.96
CA GLU A 135 0.23 -0.48 14.72
C GLU A 135 0.75 -1.22 13.48
N VAL A 136 1.04 -0.48 12.40
CA VAL A 136 1.62 -1.03 11.17
C VAL A 136 2.99 -1.65 11.45
N TYR A 137 3.83 -0.96 12.24
CA TYR A 137 5.12 -1.47 12.66
C TYR A 137 4.99 -2.80 13.43
N HIS A 138 4.14 -2.85 14.47
CA HIS A 138 3.97 -4.05 15.29
C HIS A 138 3.44 -5.24 14.50
N ARG A 139 2.51 -5.03 13.56
CA ARG A 139 1.90 -6.12 12.79
C ARG A 139 2.73 -6.57 11.60
N VAL A 140 3.58 -5.71 11.03
CA VAL A 140 4.34 -6.01 9.81
C VAL A 140 5.83 -6.14 10.08
N LEU A 141 6.46 -5.12 10.65
CA LEU A 141 7.92 -5.05 10.75
C LEU A 141 8.49 -5.68 12.01
N GLN A 142 7.79 -5.65 13.14
CA GLN A 142 8.34 -6.24 14.37
C GLN A 142 8.68 -7.74 14.18
N PRO A 143 7.81 -8.60 13.61
CA PRO A 143 8.16 -10.01 13.36
C PRO A 143 9.33 -10.18 12.38
N LEU A 144 9.45 -9.26 11.41
CA LEU A 144 10.58 -9.25 10.46
C LEU A 144 11.88 -8.82 11.15
N THR A 145 11.80 -7.87 12.08
CA THR A 145 12.92 -7.41 12.89
C THR A 145 13.43 -8.53 13.79
N GLU A 146 12.54 -9.26 14.45
CA GLU A 146 12.91 -10.44 15.24
C GLU A 146 13.57 -11.52 14.39
N THR A 147 13.06 -11.76 13.18
CA THR A 147 13.69 -12.68 12.22
C THR A 147 15.08 -12.21 11.81
N ALA A 148 15.24 -10.91 11.56
CA ALA A 148 16.53 -10.32 11.21
C ALA A 148 17.54 -10.50 12.35
N LEU A 149 17.17 -10.17 13.60
CA LEU A 149 18.03 -10.32 14.78
C LEU A 149 18.51 -11.78 14.98
N ARG A 150 17.74 -12.78 14.53
CA ARG A 150 18.10 -14.21 14.62
C ARG A 150 18.98 -14.74 13.49
N GLY A 151 19.37 -13.93 12.51
CA GLY A 151 20.20 -14.37 11.38
C GLY A 151 19.50 -14.35 10.03
N GLY A 152 18.21 -13.98 9.99
CA GLY A 152 17.42 -14.01 8.77
C GLY A 152 17.63 -12.80 7.88
N ASN A 153 17.42 -12.99 6.57
CA ASN A 153 17.29 -11.89 5.62
C ASN A 153 15.81 -11.53 5.47
N VAL A 154 15.49 -10.24 5.61
CA VAL A 154 14.11 -9.75 5.50
C VAL A 154 14.02 -8.57 4.55
N THR A 155 12.93 -8.54 3.78
CA THR A 155 12.65 -7.47 2.82
C THR A 155 11.23 -6.97 3.03
N CYS A 156 11.08 -5.65 3.15
CA CYS A 156 9.77 -5.00 3.21
C CYS A 156 9.63 -4.06 2.02
N LEU A 157 8.58 -4.28 1.23
CA LEU A 157 8.27 -3.48 0.05
C LEU A 157 7.04 -2.63 0.32
N MET A 158 7.04 -1.40 -0.18
CA MET A 158 5.85 -0.55 -0.19
C MET A 158 5.46 -0.22 -1.62
N TYR A 159 4.19 -0.45 -1.92
CA TYR A 159 3.63 -0.26 -3.25
C TYR A 159 2.40 0.64 -3.19
N GLY A 160 2.18 1.40 -4.27
CA GLY A 160 1.01 2.25 -4.46
C GLY A 160 1.31 3.52 -5.25
N GLN A 161 0.26 4.22 -5.65
CA GLN A 161 0.38 5.47 -6.41
C GLN A 161 1.04 6.62 -5.60
N THR A 162 1.45 7.68 -6.30
CA THR A 162 1.89 8.92 -5.65
C THR A 162 0.78 9.50 -4.77
N GLY A 163 1.14 9.95 -3.56
CA GLY A 163 0.17 10.44 -2.57
C GLY A 163 -0.59 9.35 -1.80
N SER A 164 -0.31 8.05 -1.99
CA SER A 164 -0.99 6.98 -1.21
C SER A 164 -0.48 6.81 0.22
N GLY A 165 0.61 7.49 0.60
CA GLY A 165 1.17 7.43 1.95
C GLY A 165 2.32 6.44 2.15
N LYS A 166 2.96 5.95 1.08
CA LYS A 166 4.16 5.08 1.13
C LYS A 166 5.25 5.69 2.02
N THR A 167 5.74 6.89 1.66
CA THR A 167 6.81 7.61 2.38
C THR A 167 6.44 7.93 3.82
N PHE A 168 5.17 8.27 4.07
CA PHE A 168 4.66 8.51 5.43
C PHE A 168 4.74 7.26 6.30
N THR A 169 4.34 6.11 5.75
CA THR A 169 4.38 4.81 6.43
C THR A 169 5.83 4.39 6.67
N MET A 170 6.69 4.46 5.64
CA MET A 170 8.10 4.08 5.72
C MET A 170 8.86 4.85 6.79
N ARG A 171 8.76 6.17 6.80
CA ARG A 171 9.45 7.00 7.80
C ARG A 171 8.99 6.68 9.21
N GLY A 172 7.70 6.45 9.43
CA GLY A 172 7.18 6.06 10.74
C GLY A 172 7.74 4.73 11.21
N MET A 173 7.70 3.74 10.32
CA MET A 173 8.21 2.41 10.57
C MET A 173 9.72 2.36 10.83
N GLN A 174 10.52 3.12 10.09
CA GLN A 174 11.97 3.24 10.30
C GLN A 174 12.31 3.80 11.68
N LYS A 175 11.53 4.76 12.20
CA LYS A 175 11.73 5.30 13.55
C LYS A 175 11.53 4.23 14.63
N HIS A 176 10.47 3.44 14.51
CA HIS A 176 10.20 2.34 15.44
C HIS A 176 11.26 1.23 15.33
N LEU A 177 11.64 0.87 14.10
CA LEU A 177 12.71 -0.10 13.86
C LEU A 177 14.03 0.33 14.50
N ALA A 178 14.46 1.58 14.28
CA ALA A 178 15.70 2.08 14.85
C ALA A 178 15.66 2.01 16.38
N ARG A 179 14.55 2.41 17.02
CA ARG A 179 14.38 2.30 18.47
C ARG A 179 14.59 0.86 18.95
N ASP A 180 13.95 -0.10 18.32
CA ASP A 180 13.97 -1.49 18.78
C ASP A 180 15.32 -2.17 18.50
N VAL A 181 15.96 -1.87 17.35
CA VAL A 181 17.30 -2.37 17.01
C VAL A 181 18.38 -1.81 17.93
N PHE A 182 18.30 -0.53 18.31
CA PHE A 182 19.29 0.08 19.22
C PHE A 182 18.97 -0.14 20.70
N ALA A 183 17.82 -0.72 21.04
CA ALA A 183 17.47 -1.09 22.41
C ALA A 183 18.02 -2.47 22.82
N THR A 184 18.52 -3.27 21.88
CA THR A 184 19.13 -4.57 22.18
C THR A 184 20.64 -4.44 22.38
N ASP A 185 21.14 -5.05 23.46
CA ASP A 185 22.58 -5.16 23.74
C ASP A 185 23.23 -6.35 22.97
N GLU A 186 22.44 -7.11 22.20
CA GLU A 186 22.90 -8.32 21.50
C GLU A 186 23.70 -8.01 20.22
N LEU A 187 23.66 -6.76 19.73
CA LEU A 187 24.29 -6.37 18.47
C LEU A 187 25.62 -5.64 18.70
N SER A 188 26.70 -6.16 18.12
CA SER A 188 28.02 -5.52 18.18
C SER A 188 28.24 -4.43 17.12
N LEU A 189 27.50 -4.48 16.00
CA LEU A 189 27.63 -3.55 14.89
C LEU A 189 26.31 -3.47 14.12
N VAL A 190 25.87 -2.23 13.83
CA VAL A 190 24.75 -1.96 12.94
C VAL A 190 25.26 -1.14 11.76
N LEU A 191 25.07 -1.66 10.55
CA LEU A 191 25.41 -0.97 9.30
C LEU A 191 24.12 -0.50 8.64
N LEU A 192 24.12 0.74 8.16
CA LEU A 192 23.03 1.34 7.41
C LEU A 192 23.54 1.73 6.03
N SER A 193 22.80 1.33 5.01
CA SER A 193 22.94 1.85 3.65
C SER A 193 21.61 2.45 3.20
N SER A 194 21.67 3.50 2.38
CA SER A 194 20.48 4.12 1.80
C SER A 194 20.80 4.54 0.38
N PHE A 195 19.98 4.11 -0.56
CA PHE A 195 20.17 4.41 -1.97
C PHE A 195 18.82 4.65 -2.64
N GLU A 196 18.84 5.39 -3.75
CA GLU A 196 17.69 5.65 -4.60
C GLU A 196 17.92 5.06 -5.98
N LEU A 197 16.89 4.42 -6.53
CA LEU A 197 16.89 3.91 -7.90
C LEU A 197 16.03 4.82 -8.77
N GLU A 198 16.66 5.53 -9.71
CA GLU A 198 16.00 6.42 -10.66
C GLU A 198 16.33 5.95 -12.10
N GLY A 199 15.37 5.34 -12.78
CA GLY A 199 15.57 4.80 -14.13
C GLY A 199 16.63 3.69 -14.17
N ARG A 200 17.82 3.99 -14.69
CA ARG A 200 18.97 3.06 -14.75
C ARG A 200 20.08 3.43 -13.76
N GLU A 201 19.92 4.50 -13.01
CA GLU A 201 20.91 4.99 -12.08
C GLU A 201 20.56 4.56 -10.65
N CYS A 202 21.60 4.23 -9.88
CA CYS A 202 21.52 4.01 -8.45
C CYS A 202 22.36 5.10 -7.78
N ARG A 203 21.79 5.86 -6.85
CA ARG A 203 22.50 6.95 -6.15
C ARG A 203 22.58 6.64 -4.67
N ASP A 204 23.76 6.86 -4.07
CA ASP A 204 23.92 6.78 -2.62
C ASP A 204 23.28 8.02 -1.97
N LEU A 205 22.41 7.81 -0.98
CA LEU A 205 21.73 8.87 -0.25
C LEU A 205 22.47 9.28 1.04
N LEU A 206 23.43 8.48 1.50
CA LEU A 206 24.27 8.79 2.66
C LEU A 206 25.54 9.56 2.26
N GLU A 207 26.09 9.25 1.08
CA GLU A 207 27.22 9.95 0.48
C GLU A 207 26.83 10.52 -0.91
N PRO A 208 26.11 11.66 -0.96
CA PRO A 208 25.63 12.22 -2.21
C PRO A 208 26.80 12.56 -3.14
N SER A 209 26.75 12.02 -4.36
CA SER A 209 27.74 12.22 -5.41
C SER A 209 27.04 12.32 -6.77
N ASP A 210 27.63 13.06 -7.70
CA ASP A 210 27.17 13.11 -9.09
C ASP A 210 27.47 11.80 -9.85
N VAL A 211 28.27 10.90 -9.27
CA VAL A 211 28.62 9.61 -9.85
C VAL A 211 27.66 8.54 -9.33
N PRO A 212 26.83 7.91 -10.19
CA PRO A 212 25.95 6.84 -9.77
C PRO A 212 26.74 5.58 -9.37
N LEU A 213 26.20 4.84 -8.41
CA LEU A 213 26.72 3.55 -7.97
C LEU A 213 26.63 2.54 -9.11
N GLN A 214 27.72 1.79 -9.32
CA GLN A 214 27.71 0.66 -10.25
C GLN A 214 26.95 -0.51 -9.62
N VAL A 215 25.80 -0.85 -10.22
CA VAL A 215 25.02 -2.03 -9.84
C VAL A 215 25.45 -3.20 -10.71
N SER A 216 25.92 -4.28 -10.08
CA SER A 216 26.14 -5.56 -10.75
C SER A 216 25.10 -6.56 -10.28
N VAL A 217 24.42 -7.21 -11.22
CA VAL A 217 23.47 -8.28 -10.90
C VAL A 217 24.27 -9.55 -10.69
N GLN A 218 24.41 -9.97 -9.43
CA GLN A 218 24.88 -11.31 -9.12
C GLN A 218 23.67 -12.24 -9.17
N SER A 219 23.61 -13.11 -10.17
CA SER A 219 22.61 -14.18 -10.23
C SER A 219 22.87 -15.16 -9.09
N ALA A 220 22.08 -15.06 -8.03
CA ALA A 220 22.01 -16.09 -7.01
C ALA A 220 21.16 -17.24 -7.57
N VAL A 221 21.77 -18.41 -7.78
CA VAL A 221 21.03 -19.65 -7.98
C VAL A 221 20.40 -19.98 -6.63
N ILE A 222 19.10 -19.77 -6.50
CA ILE A 222 18.34 -20.26 -5.35
C ILE A 222 18.22 -21.78 -5.57
N SER A 223 19.11 -22.54 -4.93
CA SER A 223 19.09 -24.01 -4.89
C SER A 223 18.07 -24.54 -3.89
#